data_AF-A0A6F8YK24-F1
#
_entry.id   AF-A0A6F8YK24-F1
#
_cell.length_a   1.000
_cell.length_b   1.000
_cell.length_c   1.000
_cell.angle_alpha   90.00
_cell.angle_beta   90.00
_cell.angle_gamma   90.00
#
_symmetry.space_group_name_H-M   'P 1'
#
loop_
_entity.id
_entity.type
_entity.pdbx_description
1 polymer ?
#
loop_
_entity_poly.entity_id
_entity_poly.type
_entity_poly.pdbx_seq_one_letter_code
_entity_poly.pdbx_strand_id
1 'polypeptide(L)'
;MCIADGRAAGPKWTKWLLNEMRAVRGVGDFGIRKAFPVSTQKNIAIKNGWVTRDALGEWHVNCLAIGDGWTMGVMTRYPVSLGYEYGARICQNVARQLKS
;
A
#
# COMPACT_ATOMS: atom_id res chain seq x y z
N MET A 1 -11.50 -12.80 0.32
CA MET A 1 -11.26 -11.36 0.55
C MET A 1 -11.93 -10.56 -0.56
N CYS A 2 -12.87 -9.66 -0.24
CA CYS A 2 -13.88 -9.12 -1.19
C CYS A 2 -13.35 -8.53 -2.50
N ILE A 3 -12.20 -7.84 -2.47
CA ILE A 3 -11.58 -7.28 -3.69
C ILE A 3 -10.89 -8.36 -4.52
N ALA A 4 -10.26 -9.35 -3.88
CA ALA A 4 -9.53 -10.40 -4.59
C ALA A 4 -10.45 -11.51 -5.15
N ASP A 5 -11.57 -11.78 -4.47
CA ASP A 5 -12.55 -12.80 -4.87
C ASP A 5 -13.71 -12.25 -5.72
N GLY A 6 -13.69 -10.94 -5.99
CA GLY A 6 -14.62 -10.27 -6.88
C GLY A 6 -16.01 -10.00 -6.35
N ARG A 7 -16.25 -10.19 -5.05
CA ARG A 7 -17.47 -9.70 -4.41
C ARG A 7 -17.60 -8.17 -4.45
N ALA A 8 -16.48 -7.44 -4.45
CA ALA A 8 -16.50 -5.98 -4.46
C ALA A 8 -16.56 -5.37 -5.88
N ALA A 9 -15.78 -5.90 -6.83
CA ALA A 9 -15.65 -5.34 -8.18
C ALA A 9 -16.36 -6.17 -9.27
N GLY A 10 -16.94 -7.32 -8.92
CA GLY A 10 -17.54 -8.25 -9.86
C GLY A 10 -16.51 -9.05 -10.68
N PRO A 11 -16.91 -10.17 -11.30
CA PRO A 11 -15.99 -11.06 -12.01
C PRO A 11 -15.32 -10.41 -13.22
N LYS A 12 -15.98 -9.43 -13.86
CA LYS A 12 -15.44 -8.71 -15.01
C LYS A 12 -14.28 -7.78 -14.64
N TRP A 13 -14.41 -7.01 -13.56
CA TRP A 13 -13.47 -5.92 -13.26
C TRP A 13 -12.39 -6.29 -12.26
N THR A 14 -12.60 -7.34 -11.47
CA THR A 14 -11.65 -7.74 -10.42
C THR A 14 -10.25 -7.98 -10.95
N LYS A 15 -10.12 -8.73 -12.05
CA LYS A 15 -8.82 -9.00 -12.68
C LYS A 15 -8.17 -7.72 -13.19
N TRP A 16 -8.95 -6.86 -13.83
CA TRP A 16 -8.46 -5.59 -14.36
C TRP A 16 -7.95 -4.68 -13.22
N LEU A 17 -8.76 -4.47 -12.19
CA LEU A 17 -8.39 -3.62 -11.04
C LEU A 17 -7.11 -4.11 -10.35
N LEU A 18 -7.00 -5.42 -10.08
CA LEU A 18 -5.80 -5.96 -9.46
C LEU A 18 -4.57 -5.81 -10.35
N ASN A 19 -4.73 -5.85 -11.68
CA ASN A 19 -3.62 -5.60 -12.59
C ASN A 19 -3.17 -4.14 -12.55
N GLU A 20 -4.09 -3.18 -12.53
CA GLU A 20 -3.76 -1.75 -12.35
C GLU A 20 -3.02 -1.51 -11.03
N MET A 21 -3.48 -2.13 -9.93
CA MET A 21 -2.82 -2.04 -8.62
C MET A 21 -1.41 -2.67 -8.61
N ARG A 22 -1.20 -3.77 -9.33
CA ARG A 22 0.15 -4.38 -9.51
C ARG A 22 1.04 -3.55 -10.43
N ALA A 23 0.45 -2.72 -11.30
CA ALA A 23 1.15 -1.88 -12.26
C ALA A 23 1.68 -0.58 -11.64
N VAL A 24 1.38 -0.26 -10.37
CA VAL A 24 1.91 0.95 -9.70
C VAL A 24 3.44 1.02 -9.76
N ARG A 25 3.97 2.14 -10.27
CA ARG A 25 5.40 2.49 -10.41
C ARG A 25 5.67 3.91 -9.90
N GLY A 26 6.94 4.34 -9.96
CA GLY A 26 7.36 5.70 -9.63
C GLY A 26 7.16 6.02 -8.16
N VAL A 27 6.80 7.28 -7.85
CA VAL A 27 6.60 7.79 -6.48
C VAL A 27 5.53 7.04 -5.69
N GLY A 28 4.61 6.32 -6.35
CA GLY A 28 3.61 5.49 -5.68
C GLY A 28 4.11 4.11 -5.25
N ASP A 29 5.28 3.68 -5.71
CA ASP A 29 5.84 2.36 -5.45
C ASP A 29 6.70 2.31 -4.16
N PHE A 30 6.04 2.36 -3.01
CA PHE A 30 6.66 2.30 -1.68
C PHE A 30 5.89 1.42 -0.69
N GLY A 31 6.36 1.36 0.56
CA GLY A 31 5.62 0.78 1.68
C GLY A 31 5.61 -0.74 1.68
N ILE A 32 4.43 -1.32 1.93
CA ILE A 32 4.24 -2.73 2.28
C ILE A 32 4.92 -3.68 1.29
N ARG A 33 4.74 -3.52 -0.02
CA ARG A 33 5.35 -4.43 -1.02
C ARG A 33 6.87 -4.42 -0.97
N LYS A 34 7.52 -3.32 -0.55
CA LYS A 34 8.97 -3.23 -0.43
C LYS A 34 9.54 -4.04 0.74
N ALA A 35 8.69 -4.61 1.60
CA ALA A 35 9.11 -5.56 2.63
C ALA A 35 9.39 -6.97 2.08
N PHE A 36 8.96 -7.27 0.86
CA PHE A 36 9.04 -8.60 0.25
C PHE A 36 10.19 -8.73 -0.77
N PRO A 37 10.68 -9.96 -1.04
CA PRO A 37 11.64 -10.22 -2.11
C PRO A 37 11.15 -9.68 -3.47
N VAL A 38 12.07 -9.20 -4.30
CA VAL A 38 11.75 -8.60 -5.62
C VAL A 38 10.88 -9.52 -6.48
N SER A 39 11.13 -10.83 -6.43
CA SER A 39 10.35 -11.87 -7.12
C SER A 39 8.88 -11.89 -6.73
N THR A 40 8.56 -11.57 -5.47
CA THR A 40 7.20 -11.53 -4.92
C THR A 40 6.52 -10.19 -5.16
N GLN A 41 7.27 -9.08 -5.21
CA GLN A 41 6.70 -7.72 -5.27
C GLN A 41 5.73 -7.52 -6.44
N LYS A 42 6.02 -8.10 -7.62
CA LYS A 42 5.17 -7.98 -8.82
C LYS A 42 3.77 -8.59 -8.67
N ASN A 43 3.60 -9.49 -7.71
CA ASN A 43 2.31 -10.17 -7.48
C ASN A 43 1.44 -9.43 -6.45
N ILE A 44 2.02 -8.49 -5.69
CA ILE A 44 1.33 -7.73 -4.66
C ILE A 44 0.67 -6.51 -5.29
N ALA A 45 -0.66 -6.49 -5.29
CA ALA A 45 -1.45 -5.34 -5.72
C ALA A 45 -1.38 -4.25 -4.65
N ILE A 46 -1.01 -3.03 -4.99
CA ILE A 46 -0.90 -1.93 -4.02
C ILE A 46 -1.72 -0.71 -4.41
N LYS A 47 -2.12 0.07 -3.40
CA LYS A 47 -2.52 1.46 -3.57
C LYS A 47 -2.02 2.27 -2.39
N ASN A 48 -1.07 3.16 -2.67
CA ASN A 48 -0.52 4.07 -1.67
C ASN A 48 -1.00 5.50 -1.89
N GLY A 49 -0.86 6.34 -0.87
CA GLY A 49 -1.16 7.77 -0.92
C GLY A 49 -0.51 8.54 0.22
N TRP A 50 -0.21 9.80 -0.02
CA TRP A 50 0.36 10.73 0.97
C TRP A 50 -0.21 12.13 0.70
N VAL A 51 -0.46 12.87 1.77
CA VAL A 51 -0.94 14.26 1.69
C VAL A 51 -0.51 15.01 2.94
N THR A 52 -0.13 16.28 2.80
CA THR A 52 0.02 17.18 3.95
C THR A 52 -1.34 17.73 4.36
N ARG A 53 -1.57 17.80 5.66
CA ARG A 53 -2.66 18.57 6.26
C ARG A 53 -2.05 19.84 6.81
N ASP A 54 -1.89 20.84 5.95
CA ASP A 54 -1.12 22.06 6.26
C ASP A 54 -1.66 22.77 7.51
N ALA A 55 -2.98 22.83 7.67
CA ALA A 55 -3.64 23.42 8.86
C ALA A 55 -3.29 22.70 10.18
N LEU A 56 -2.85 21.45 10.11
CA LEU A 56 -2.46 20.63 11.27
C LEU A 56 -0.93 20.48 11.38
N GLY A 57 -0.17 20.87 10.37
CA GLY A 57 1.27 20.61 10.31
C GLY A 57 1.61 19.12 10.25
N GLU A 58 0.81 18.30 9.57
CA GLU A 58 0.97 16.84 9.56
C GLU A 58 1.05 16.21 8.17
N TRP A 59 1.79 15.12 8.05
CA TRP A 59 1.66 14.14 6.98
C TRP A 59 0.61 13.10 7.32
N HIS A 60 -0.23 12.78 6.35
CA HIS A 60 -1.14 11.65 6.37
C HIS A 60 -0.71 10.70 5.26
N VAL A 61 -0.22 9.52 5.62
CA VAL A 61 0.29 8.51 4.67
C VAL A 61 -0.48 7.21 4.84
N ASN A 62 -0.87 6.61 3.72
CA ASN A 62 -1.56 5.32 3.64
C ASN A 62 -0.82 4.36 2.70
N CYS A 63 -0.73 3.10 3.13
CA CYS A 63 -0.29 1.99 2.30
C CYS A 63 -1.32 0.85 2.36
N LEU A 64 -1.85 0.47 1.22
CA LEU A 64 -2.71 -0.72 1.05
C LEU A 64 -1.98 -1.74 0.18
N ALA A 65 -1.99 -3.00 0.60
CA ALA A 65 -1.48 -4.12 -0.17
C ALA A 65 -2.43 -5.32 -0.11
N ILE A 66 -2.59 -5.98 -1.25
CA ILE A 66 -3.37 -7.20 -1.43
C ILE A 66 -2.43 -8.24 -2.03
N GLY A 67 -2.16 -9.30 -1.26
CA GLY A 67 -1.40 -10.47 -1.69
C GLY A 67 -2.29 -11.69 -1.85
N ASP A 68 -1.65 -12.85 -1.97
CA ASP A 68 -2.35 -14.13 -2.05
C ASP A 68 -2.84 -14.54 -0.65
N GLY A 69 -4.16 -14.56 -0.45
CA GLY A 69 -4.77 -14.91 0.83
C GLY A 69 -4.72 -13.84 1.93
N TRP A 70 -4.10 -12.67 1.70
CA TRP A 70 -3.97 -11.62 2.74
C TRP A 70 -4.15 -10.19 2.20
N THR A 71 -4.59 -9.30 3.09
CA THR A 71 -4.55 -7.84 2.90
C THR A 71 -3.85 -7.18 4.07
N MET A 72 -3.20 -6.06 3.82
CA MET A 72 -2.58 -5.22 4.83
C MET A 72 -2.82 -3.76 4.51
N GLY A 73 -3.28 -3.02 5.52
CA GLY A 73 -3.44 -1.57 5.47
C GLY A 73 -2.65 -0.93 6.61
N VAL A 74 -1.87 0.10 6.30
CA VAL A 74 -1.15 0.90 7.30
C VAL A 74 -1.45 2.37 7.03
N MET A 75 -1.94 3.07 8.06
CA MET A 75 -2.22 4.50 8.04
C MET A 75 -1.40 5.18 9.14
N THR A 76 -0.75 6.28 8.79
CA THR A 76 0.10 7.03 9.72
C THR A 76 -0.21 8.52 9.66
N ARG A 77 -0.12 9.17 10.82
CA ARG A 77 -0.28 10.61 11.01
C ARG A 77 0.88 11.11 11.87
N TYR A 78 1.66 12.08 11.40
CA TYR A 78 2.86 12.56 12.09
C TYR A 78 3.28 13.96 11.59
N PRO A 79 4.17 14.69 12.29
CA PRO A 79 4.58 16.06 11.92
C PRO A 79 5.20 16.17 10.51
N VAL A 80 4.93 17.29 9.81
CA VAL A 80 5.47 17.54 8.45
C VAL A 80 6.99 17.51 8.36
N SER A 81 7.68 17.84 9.46
CA SER A 81 9.15 17.90 9.54
C SER A 81 9.84 16.56 9.25
N LEU A 82 9.11 15.43 9.28
CA LEU A 82 9.66 14.10 9.03
C LEU A 82 9.59 13.63 7.56
N GLY A 83 8.85 14.34 6.69
CA GLY A 83 8.66 13.95 5.29
C GLY A 83 7.74 12.74 5.07
N TYR A 84 7.21 12.54 3.86
CA TYR A 84 6.29 11.42 3.60
C TYR A 84 7.01 10.05 3.60
N GLU A 85 8.31 10.04 3.33
CA GLU A 85 9.17 8.86 3.32
C GLU A 85 9.25 8.20 4.70
N TYR A 86 9.08 8.98 5.78
CA TYR A 86 8.99 8.45 7.13
C TYR A 86 7.80 7.48 7.28
N GLY A 87 6.61 7.88 6.83
CA GLY A 87 5.41 7.04 6.79
C GLY A 87 5.57 5.85 5.84
N ALA A 88 6.18 6.06 4.67
CA ALA A 88 6.50 4.98 3.74
C ALA A 88 7.37 3.89 4.40
N ARG A 89 8.38 4.28 5.18
CA ARG A 89 9.24 3.35 5.92
C ARG A 89 8.52 2.66 7.08
N ILE A 90 7.60 3.36 7.76
CA ILE A 90 6.73 2.73 8.77
C ILE A 90 5.89 1.62 8.11
N CYS A 91 5.22 1.90 6.99
CA CYS A 91 4.46 0.88 6.26
C CYS A 91 5.31 -0.35 5.93
N GLN A 92 6.55 -0.14 5.45
CA GLN A 92 7.46 -1.22 5.13
C GLN A 92 7.88 -2.02 6.39
N ASN A 93 8.13 -1.34 7.51
CA ASN A 93 8.53 -1.99 8.75
C ASN A 93 7.39 -2.80 9.38
N VAL A 94 6.16 -2.27 9.41
CA VAL A 94 4.98 -3.02 9.84
C VAL A 94 4.81 -4.27 8.98
N ALA A 95 4.96 -4.13 7.66
CA ALA A 95 4.91 -5.27 6.75
C ALA A 95 6.02 -6.31 7.02
N ARG A 96 7.24 -5.89 7.39
CA ARG A 96 8.31 -6.82 7.77
C ARG A 96 7.99 -7.61 9.03
N GLN A 97 7.25 -7.03 9.97
CA GLN A 97 6.87 -7.68 11.22
C GLN A 97 5.70 -8.66 11.04
N LEU A 98 4.80 -8.36 10.11
CA LEU A 98 3.58 -9.14 9.89
C LEU A 98 3.67 -10.13 8.73
N LYS A 99 4.61 -9.96 7.79
CA LYS A 99 4.79 -10.91 6.70
C LYS A 99 5.19 -12.27 7.27
N SER A 100 4.43 -13.29 6.88
CA SER A 100 4.69 -14.70 7.18
C SER A 100 5.56 -15.31 6.09
#